data_AF-A0A9E0UGM2-F1
#
_entry.id   AF-A0A9E0UGM2-F1
#
_cell.length_a   1.000
_cell.length_b   1.000
_cell.length_c   1.000
_cell.angle_alpha   90.00
_cell.angle_beta   90.00
_cell.angle_gamma   90.00
#
_symmetry.space_group_name_H-M   'P 1'
#
loop_
_entity.id
_entity.type
_entity.pdbx_description
1 polymer ?
#
loop_
_entity_poly.entity_id
_entity_poly.type
_entity_poly.pdbx_seq_one_letter_code
_entity_poly.pdbx_strand_id
1 'polypeptide(L)'
;MSTVMKELQAATLEQREQIRHYFANEVLEALGHAMGELTYAEAARLIAAQHGQVANLLEDAVYEAVRGIADPERYQDQEVQGREIAGYASGYSHARPVEEQLEILNRDKAKWGVKSFVFTEEQKVLLQKMDPDHLEGIFLLPPYNMIEASGYLPAIEKMLGNFWNINTLPYALRDLKETAAKRHRLQNEWQRQGSGNITLVWAQLGSLYAGKSALRAAELMLRPEEGGLGVYGLLSMLTTHPERLKQSSDPVILCCGDEVSAVGGSPRESKVPTVSSFGNTLRFDSVRWDDFSVDMMAASMLIPHKVD
;
A
#
# COMPACT_ATOMS: atom_id res chain seq x y z
N MET A 1 29.66 -0.39 -24.64
CA MET A 1 28.68 -0.20 -23.55
C MET A 1 27.82 -1.45 -23.48
N SER A 2 28.27 -2.44 -22.70
CA SER A 2 27.68 -3.78 -22.63
C SER A 2 26.65 -3.82 -21.50
N THR A 3 25.40 -4.07 -21.89
CA THR A 3 24.22 -4.24 -21.04
C THR A 3 24.35 -5.53 -20.23
N VAL A 4 24.48 -5.41 -18.91
CA VAL A 4 24.35 -6.56 -18.01
C VAL A 4 22.86 -6.86 -17.86
N MET A 5 22.34 -7.76 -18.71
CA MET A 5 21.15 -8.52 -18.36
C MET A 5 21.53 -9.42 -17.18
N LYS A 6 21.11 -9.06 -15.96
CA LYS A 6 21.11 -10.03 -14.86
C LYS A 6 20.18 -11.16 -15.27
N GLU A 7 20.73 -12.35 -15.47
CA GLU A 7 19.96 -13.59 -15.62
C GLU A 7 19.01 -13.71 -14.43
N LEU A 8 17.71 -13.80 -14.71
CA LEU A 8 16.69 -14.16 -13.73
C LEU A 8 17.03 -15.55 -13.19
N GLN A 9 17.59 -15.61 -11.99
CA GLN A 9 17.80 -16.89 -11.31
C GLN A 9 16.45 -17.56 -11.06
N ALA A 10 16.36 -18.84 -11.39
CA ALA A 10 15.16 -19.63 -11.16
C ALA A 10 14.82 -19.66 -9.65
N ALA A 11 13.55 -19.39 -9.32
CA ALA A 11 13.08 -19.39 -7.93
C ALA A 11 13.43 -20.71 -7.21
N THR A 12 13.89 -20.60 -5.96
CA THR A 12 14.28 -21.75 -5.12
C THR A 12 13.06 -22.61 -4.78
N LEU A 13 13.29 -23.86 -4.38
CA LEU A 13 12.22 -24.79 -4.00
C LEU A 13 11.34 -24.21 -2.87
N GLU A 14 11.95 -23.52 -1.92
CA GLU A 14 11.31 -22.89 -0.77
C GLU A 14 10.47 -21.67 -1.19
N GLN A 15 10.98 -20.85 -2.12
CA GLN A 15 10.20 -19.76 -2.73
C GLN A 15 9.01 -20.32 -3.53
N ARG A 16 9.20 -21.42 -4.25
CA ARG A 16 8.10 -22.11 -4.97
C ARG A 16 7.08 -22.73 -4.02
N GLU A 17 7.48 -23.16 -2.83
CA GLU A 17 6.56 -23.66 -1.80
C GLU A 17 5.80 -22.53 -1.10
N GLN A 18 6.44 -21.40 -0.82
CA GLN A 18 5.76 -20.21 -0.31
C GLN A 18 4.78 -19.62 -1.32
N ILE A 19 5.17 -19.53 -2.60
CA ILE A 19 4.28 -19.11 -3.69
C ILE A 19 3.11 -20.09 -3.82
N ARG A 20 3.36 -21.41 -3.75
CA ARG A 20 2.28 -22.42 -3.74
C ARG A 20 1.33 -22.26 -2.57
N HIS A 21 1.83 -21.97 -1.37
CA HIS A 21 0.99 -21.74 -0.19
C HIS A 21 0.14 -20.46 -0.31
N TYR A 22 0.72 -19.40 -0.88
CA TYR A 22 0.03 -18.13 -1.13
C TYR A 22 -1.05 -18.28 -2.20
N PHE A 23 -0.70 -18.86 -3.34
CA PHE A 23 -1.64 -19.13 -4.44
C PHE A 23 -2.73 -20.11 -4.04
N ALA A 24 -2.44 -21.11 -3.20
CA ALA A 24 -3.44 -22.09 -2.78
C ALA A 24 -4.64 -21.42 -2.08
N ASN A 25 -4.42 -20.43 -1.21
CA ASN A 25 -5.52 -19.79 -0.49
C ASN A 25 -6.38 -18.90 -1.39
N GLU A 26 -5.77 -18.08 -2.25
CA GLU A 26 -6.51 -17.20 -3.17
C GLU A 26 -7.20 -17.98 -4.30
N VAL A 27 -6.57 -19.05 -4.82
CA VAL A 27 -7.17 -19.95 -5.82
C VAL A 27 -8.35 -20.72 -5.21
N LEU A 28 -8.25 -21.16 -3.96
CA LEU A 28 -9.35 -21.83 -3.27
C LEU A 28 -10.53 -20.88 -3.01
N GLU A 29 -10.27 -19.62 -2.70
CA GLU A 29 -11.31 -18.59 -2.55
C GLU A 29 -12.00 -18.28 -3.90
N ALA A 30 -11.22 -18.17 -4.98
CA ALA A 30 -11.73 -17.99 -6.35
C ALA A 30 -12.54 -19.22 -6.85
N LEU A 31 -12.09 -20.44 -6.54
CA LEU A 31 -12.82 -21.67 -6.84
C LEU A 31 -14.13 -21.78 -6.03
N GLY A 32 -14.12 -21.37 -4.76
CA GLY A 32 -15.32 -21.26 -3.93
C GLY A 32 -16.34 -20.29 -4.50
N HIS A 33 -15.89 -19.18 -5.11
CA HIS A 33 -16.77 -18.23 -5.79
C HIS A 33 -17.30 -18.74 -7.14
N ALA A 34 -16.50 -19.47 -7.91
CA ALA A 34 -16.88 -19.97 -9.23
C ALA A 34 -17.81 -21.20 -9.18
N MET A 35 -17.74 -22.01 -8.10
CA MET A 35 -18.38 -23.34 -8.07
C MET A 35 -19.52 -23.50 -7.05
N GLY A 36 -19.86 -22.47 -6.27
CA GLY A 36 -20.87 -22.56 -5.20
C GLY A 36 -20.41 -23.40 -4.01
N GLU A 37 -21.22 -23.46 -2.95
CA GLU A 37 -20.90 -24.06 -1.62
C GLU A 37 -20.39 -25.51 -1.69
N LEU A 38 -19.10 -25.69 -1.98
CA LEU A 38 -18.39 -26.94 -1.83
C LEU A 38 -17.59 -26.90 -0.53
N THR A 39 -17.71 -27.96 0.26
CA THR A 39 -16.86 -28.14 1.43
C THR A 39 -15.43 -28.46 1.00
N TYR A 40 -14.45 -28.14 1.86
CA TYR A 40 -13.03 -28.44 1.62
C TYR A 40 -12.77 -29.90 1.18
N ALA A 41 -13.52 -30.85 1.76
CA ALA A 41 -13.41 -32.28 1.43
C ALA A 41 -13.92 -32.62 0.02
N GLU A 42 -14.91 -31.89 -0.49
CA GLU A 42 -15.47 -32.10 -1.83
C GLU A 42 -14.59 -31.47 -2.91
N ALA A 43 -14.08 -30.26 -2.66
CA ALA A 43 -13.09 -29.61 -3.51
C ALA A 43 -11.81 -30.47 -3.63
N ALA A 44 -11.29 -30.99 -2.52
CA ALA A 44 -10.12 -31.86 -2.51
C ALA A 44 -10.33 -33.17 -3.30
N ARG A 45 -11.53 -33.77 -3.25
CA ARG A 45 -11.87 -34.97 -4.02
C ARG A 45 -11.99 -34.70 -5.52
N LEU A 46 -12.57 -33.56 -5.89
CA LEU A 46 -12.69 -33.13 -7.28
C LEU A 46 -11.31 -32.86 -7.90
N ILE A 47 -10.44 -32.17 -7.16
CA ILE A 47 -9.04 -31.92 -7.54
C ILE A 47 -8.28 -33.25 -7.68
N ALA A 48 -8.49 -34.21 -6.77
CA ALA A 48 -7.87 -35.53 -6.87
C ALA A 48 -8.37 -36.37 -8.06
N ALA A 49 -9.66 -36.28 -8.40
CA ALA A 49 -10.28 -37.02 -9.51
C ALA A 49 -9.96 -36.43 -10.89
N GLN A 50 -9.69 -35.12 -10.96
CA GLN A 50 -9.47 -34.36 -12.20
C GLN A 50 -8.04 -33.80 -12.26
N HIS A 51 -7.10 -34.36 -11.49
CA HIS A 51 -5.79 -33.77 -11.19
C HIS A 51 -5.02 -33.29 -12.43
N GLY A 52 -5.09 -34.03 -13.56
CA GLY A 52 -4.47 -33.61 -14.81
C GLY A 52 -5.19 -32.45 -15.52
N GLN A 53 -6.53 -32.43 -15.51
CA GLN A 53 -7.31 -31.36 -16.14
C GLN A 53 -7.32 -30.07 -15.29
N VAL A 54 -7.39 -30.18 -13.96
CA VAL A 54 -7.30 -29.02 -13.06
C VAL A 54 -5.89 -28.44 -13.07
N ALA A 55 -4.84 -29.29 -13.09
CA ALA A 55 -3.47 -28.81 -13.22
C ALA A 55 -3.26 -28.07 -14.55
N ASN A 56 -3.74 -28.62 -15.67
CA ASN A 56 -3.63 -27.96 -16.97
C ASN A 56 -4.45 -26.66 -17.04
N LEU A 57 -5.67 -26.64 -16.49
CA LEU A 57 -6.49 -25.42 -16.45
C LEU A 57 -5.87 -24.34 -15.56
N LEU A 58 -5.26 -24.72 -14.43
CA LEU A 58 -4.50 -23.80 -13.59
C LEU A 58 -3.22 -23.34 -14.29
N GLU A 59 -2.51 -24.23 -14.97
CA GLU A 59 -1.30 -23.88 -15.72
C GLU A 59 -1.62 -22.94 -16.88
N ASP A 60 -2.68 -23.19 -17.64
CA ASP A 60 -3.17 -22.32 -18.71
C ASP A 60 -3.68 -20.99 -18.15
N ALA A 61 -4.46 -21.00 -17.05
CA ALA A 61 -4.95 -19.77 -16.42
C ALA A 61 -3.82 -18.95 -15.82
N VAL A 62 -2.83 -19.58 -15.18
CA VAL A 62 -1.63 -18.90 -14.67
C VAL A 62 -0.76 -18.43 -15.82
N TYR A 63 -0.60 -19.21 -16.90
CA TYR A 63 0.16 -18.82 -18.07
C TYR A 63 -0.48 -17.62 -18.77
N GLU A 64 -1.79 -17.62 -18.98
CA GLU A 64 -2.53 -16.50 -19.55
C GLU A 64 -2.56 -15.29 -18.60
N ALA A 65 -2.69 -15.50 -17.29
CA ALA A 65 -2.58 -14.42 -16.31
C ALA A 65 -1.18 -13.81 -16.32
N VAL A 66 -0.12 -14.63 -16.31
CA VAL A 66 1.28 -14.19 -16.36
C VAL A 66 1.59 -13.53 -17.69
N ARG A 67 1.10 -14.08 -18.81
CA ARG A 67 1.26 -13.51 -20.16
C ARG A 67 0.55 -12.17 -20.28
N GLY A 68 -0.66 -12.05 -19.76
CA GLY A 68 -1.41 -10.80 -19.70
C GLY A 68 -0.82 -9.78 -18.73
N ILE A 69 -0.18 -10.20 -17.63
CA ILE A 69 0.59 -9.32 -16.73
C ILE A 69 1.90 -8.89 -17.41
N ALA A 70 2.53 -9.79 -18.17
CA ALA A 70 3.81 -9.53 -18.84
C ALA A 70 3.69 -8.67 -20.11
N ASP A 71 2.47 -8.36 -20.58
CA ASP A 71 2.25 -7.51 -21.75
C ASP A 71 2.54 -6.03 -21.42
N PRO A 72 3.63 -5.44 -21.97
CA PRO A 72 3.97 -4.05 -21.72
C PRO A 72 2.92 -3.07 -22.27
N GLU A 73 2.11 -3.48 -23.25
CA GLU A 73 1.11 -2.63 -23.89
C GLU A 73 -0.19 -2.53 -23.10
N ARG A 74 -0.42 -3.44 -22.14
CA ARG A 74 -1.64 -3.53 -21.33
C ARG A 74 -2.02 -2.25 -20.58
N TYR A 75 -1.04 -1.39 -20.32
CA TYR A 75 -1.22 -0.16 -19.54
C TYR A 75 -0.97 1.12 -20.36
N GLN A 76 -0.80 1.03 -21.68
CA GLN A 76 -0.58 2.20 -22.53
C GLN A 76 -1.72 3.22 -22.43
N ASP A 77 -2.94 2.75 -22.16
CA ASP A 77 -4.13 3.58 -21.94
C ASP A 77 -4.38 3.89 -20.45
N GLN A 78 -3.40 3.65 -19.58
CA GLN A 78 -3.46 3.83 -18.13
C GLN A 78 -2.26 4.57 -17.53
N GLU A 79 -1.40 5.13 -18.38
CA GLU A 79 -0.30 5.97 -17.95
C GLU A 79 -0.07 7.14 -18.90
N VAL A 80 0.28 8.28 -18.34
CA VAL A 80 0.80 9.45 -19.06
C VAL A 80 2.17 9.79 -18.52
N GLN A 81 2.90 10.62 -19.26
CA GLN A 81 4.06 11.27 -18.69
C GLN A 81 3.61 12.06 -17.45
N GLY A 82 4.06 11.61 -16.28
CA GLY A 82 3.80 12.30 -15.02
C GLY A 82 4.36 13.71 -15.05
N ARG A 83 3.72 14.61 -14.31
CA ARG A 83 4.25 15.96 -14.10
C ARG A 83 5.59 15.83 -13.37
N GLU A 84 6.64 16.42 -13.92
CA GLU A 84 7.90 16.60 -13.20
C GLU A 84 7.63 17.55 -12.02
N ILE A 85 7.48 17.00 -10.83
CA ILE A 85 7.30 17.81 -9.63
C ILE A 85 8.68 18.27 -9.16
N ALA A 86 9.01 19.54 -9.40
CA ALA A 86 10.17 20.20 -8.80
C ALA A 86 10.02 20.44 -7.27
N GLY A 87 8.85 20.10 -6.72
CA GLY A 87 8.47 20.23 -5.31
C GLY A 87 6.94 20.38 -5.18
N TYR A 88 6.37 20.03 -4.02
CA TYR A 88 4.92 20.23 -3.80
C TYR A 88 4.63 21.73 -3.89
N ALA A 89 3.47 22.11 -4.45
CA ALA A 89 3.10 23.51 -4.56
C ALA A 89 3.01 24.17 -3.17
N SER A 90 2.71 23.37 -2.14
CA SER A 90 2.80 23.76 -0.74
C SER A 90 4.20 24.17 -0.23
N GLY A 91 5.27 23.98 -1.02
CA GLY A 91 6.65 24.28 -0.64
C GLY A 91 7.36 23.14 0.09
N TYR A 92 6.73 21.97 0.23
CA TYR A 92 7.38 20.78 0.79
C TYR A 92 8.44 20.23 -0.18
N SER A 93 9.66 20.03 0.34
CA SER A 93 10.82 19.58 -0.43
C SER A 93 11.43 18.25 0.03
N HIS A 94 11.28 17.89 1.31
CA HIS A 94 11.95 16.72 1.91
C HIS A 94 11.27 16.32 3.22
N ALA A 95 11.37 15.04 3.60
CA ALA A 95 10.90 14.56 4.88
C ALA A 95 11.67 15.21 6.03
N ARG A 96 10.95 15.54 7.11
CA ARG A 96 11.57 15.99 8.35
C ARG A 96 12.47 14.89 8.92
N PRO A 97 13.55 15.25 9.63
CA PRO A 97 14.31 14.30 10.44
C PRO A 97 13.39 13.48 11.36
N VAL A 98 13.71 12.21 11.56
CA VAL A 98 12.87 11.28 12.34
C VAL A 98 12.71 11.73 13.79
N GLU A 99 13.69 12.45 14.35
CA GLU A 99 13.62 13.05 15.68
C GLU A 99 12.55 14.14 15.74
N GLU A 100 12.48 15.01 14.74
CA GLU A 100 11.46 16.07 14.66
C GLU A 100 10.06 15.47 14.47
N GLN A 101 9.94 14.42 13.64
CA GLN A 101 8.69 13.66 13.52
C GLN A 101 8.27 13.06 14.87
N LEU A 102 9.20 12.49 15.63
CA LEU A 102 8.95 11.89 16.95
C LEU A 102 8.51 12.95 17.96
N GLU A 103 9.11 14.14 17.94
CA GLU A 103 8.72 15.28 18.77
C GLU A 103 7.28 15.72 18.47
N ILE A 104 6.91 15.83 17.18
CA ILE A 104 5.55 16.16 16.75
C ILE A 104 4.55 15.10 17.23
N LEU A 105 4.86 13.81 17.05
CA LEU A 105 3.99 12.73 17.54
C LEU A 105 3.83 12.79 19.06
N ASN A 106 4.90 13.07 19.81
CA ASN A 106 4.87 13.19 21.26
C ASN A 106 4.14 14.45 21.76
N ARG A 107 4.18 15.56 21.01
CA ARG A 107 3.37 16.75 21.27
C ARG A 107 1.89 16.42 21.20
N ASP A 108 1.50 15.63 20.21
CA ASP A 108 0.11 15.25 19.94
C ASP A 108 -0.31 13.91 20.59
N LYS A 109 0.51 13.33 21.47
CA LYS A 109 0.31 11.99 22.08
C LYS A 109 -1.06 11.71 22.69
N ALA A 110 -1.73 12.74 23.22
CA ALA A 110 -3.08 12.61 23.78
C ALA A 110 -4.11 12.27 22.68
N LYS A 111 -3.95 12.84 21.49
CA LYS A 111 -4.78 12.51 20.30
C LYS A 111 -4.54 11.08 19.81
N TRP A 112 -3.38 10.51 20.14
CA TRP A 112 -3.03 9.14 19.83
C TRP A 112 -3.45 8.15 20.91
N GLY A 113 -3.90 8.59 22.09
CA GLY A 113 -4.21 7.68 23.20
C GLY A 113 -2.99 7.02 23.86
N VAL A 114 -1.78 7.59 23.67
CA VAL A 114 -0.54 7.00 24.19
C VAL A 114 0.19 7.92 25.18
N LYS A 115 1.01 7.33 26.05
CA LYS A 115 1.82 8.09 27.03
C LYS A 115 3.03 8.80 26.40
N SER A 116 3.64 8.16 25.40
CA SER A 116 4.78 8.68 24.65
C SER A 116 5.11 7.73 23.50
N PHE A 117 5.57 8.27 22.39
CA PHE A 117 6.23 7.53 21.32
C PHE A 117 7.73 7.45 21.61
N VAL A 118 8.31 6.26 21.46
CA VAL A 118 9.73 6.01 21.72
C VAL A 118 10.29 5.04 20.70
N PHE A 119 11.54 5.26 20.28
CA PHE A 119 12.26 4.28 19.46
C PHE A 119 12.71 3.09 20.30
N THR A 120 12.54 1.89 19.75
CA THR A 120 13.19 0.68 20.26
C THR A 120 14.70 0.73 20.00
N GLU A 121 15.47 -0.17 20.63
CA GLU A 121 16.90 -0.27 20.32
C GLU A 121 17.14 -0.75 18.88
N GLU A 122 16.29 -1.66 18.39
CA GLU A 122 16.33 -2.15 17.01
C GLU A 122 16.11 -0.99 16.01
N GLN A 123 15.18 -0.08 16.30
CA GLN A 123 14.93 1.09 15.47
C GLN A 123 16.09 2.07 15.47
N LYS A 124 16.73 2.31 16.62
CA LYS A 124 17.91 3.18 16.70
C LYS A 124 19.07 2.62 15.86
N VAL A 125 19.28 1.30 15.89
CA VAL A 125 20.28 0.63 15.05
C VAL A 125 19.90 0.70 13.58
N LEU A 126 18.62 0.50 13.26
CA LEU A 126 18.12 0.55 11.89
C LEU A 126 18.32 1.94 11.27
N LEU A 127 18.01 3.02 12.00
CA LEU A 127 18.18 4.40 11.54
C LEU A 127 19.63 4.74 11.14
N GLN A 128 20.63 4.09 11.76
CA GLN A 128 22.04 4.28 11.39
C GLN A 128 22.39 3.64 10.03
N LYS A 129 21.58 2.69 9.55
CA LYS A 129 21.78 1.95 8.31
C LYS A 129 20.86 2.41 7.19
N MET A 130 19.77 3.08 7.53
CA MET A 130 18.80 3.55 6.55
C MET A 130 19.35 4.78 5.83
N ASP A 131 19.30 4.78 4.49
CA ASP A 131 19.55 5.97 3.68
C ASP A 131 18.37 6.94 3.84
N PRO A 132 18.56 8.12 4.45
CA PRO A 132 17.48 9.08 4.66
C PRO A 132 16.97 9.70 3.35
N ASP A 133 17.75 9.64 2.28
CA ASP A 133 17.39 10.19 0.96
C ASP A 133 16.74 9.13 0.05
N HIS A 134 16.43 7.94 0.58
CA HIS A 134 15.75 6.90 -0.17
C HIS A 134 14.23 7.18 -0.31
N LEU A 135 13.69 6.95 -1.51
CA LEU A 135 12.36 7.41 -1.92
C LEU A 135 12.21 8.92 -1.69
N GLU A 136 11.38 9.34 -0.73
CA GLU A 136 11.23 10.73 -0.29
C GLU A 136 11.76 10.95 1.14
N GLY A 137 11.93 9.85 1.89
CA GLY A 137 12.49 9.86 3.23
C GLY A 137 11.91 8.78 4.13
N ILE A 138 12.37 8.79 5.38
CA ILE A 138 11.92 7.87 6.44
C ILE A 138 10.73 8.50 7.17
N PHE A 139 9.64 7.78 7.32
CA PHE A 139 8.43 8.22 8.01
C PHE A 139 8.12 7.35 9.22
N LEU A 140 7.56 7.99 10.25
CA LEU A 140 7.09 7.33 11.47
C LEU A 140 5.61 6.96 11.32
N LEU A 141 5.31 5.67 11.32
CA LEU A 141 3.94 5.16 11.23
C LEU A 141 3.55 4.49 12.56
N PRO A 142 2.77 5.17 13.41
CA PRO A 142 2.14 4.52 14.55
C PRO A 142 1.25 3.35 14.11
N PRO A 143 1.25 2.20 14.79
CA PRO A 143 0.29 1.13 14.51
C PRO A 143 -1.16 1.61 14.75
N TYR A 144 -2.10 1.22 13.88
CA TYR A 144 -3.48 1.73 13.98
C TYR A 144 -4.22 1.29 15.25
N ASN A 145 -3.79 0.22 15.92
CA ASN A 145 -4.34 -0.19 17.22
C ASN A 145 -3.95 0.78 18.36
N MET A 146 -2.97 1.66 18.15
CA MET A 146 -2.54 2.64 19.16
C MET A 146 -3.59 3.72 19.40
N ILE A 147 -4.36 4.10 18.36
CA ILE A 147 -5.37 5.17 18.48
C ILE A 147 -6.65 4.70 19.18
N GLU A 148 -6.61 3.62 19.97
CA GLU A 148 -7.75 2.99 20.67
C GLU A 148 -8.96 2.75 19.75
N ALA A 149 -8.70 2.19 18.58
CA ALA A 149 -9.72 1.82 17.60
C ALA A 149 -9.82 0.30 17.49
N SER A 150 -11.03 -0.23 17.29
CA SER A 150 -11.31 -1.66 17.20
C SER A 150 -11.01 -2.29 15.82
N GLY A 151 -10.55 -1.49 14.86
CA GLY A 151 -10.25 -1.94 13.50
C GLY A 151 -9.70 -0.83 12.62
N TYR A 152 -9.38 -1.19 11.37
CA TYR A 152 -8.72 -0.29 10.41
C TYR A 152 -9.55 0.96 10.09
N LEU A 153 -10.79 0.78 9.66
CA LEU A 153 -11.70 1.89 9.34
C LEU A 153 -11.98 2.80 10.56
N PRO A 154 -12.36 2.26 11.74
CA PRO A 154 -12.49 3.08 12.95
C PRO A 154 -11.22 3.86 13.31
N ALA A 155 -10.03 3.30 13.03
CA ALA A 155 -8.77 4.00 13.28
C ALA A 155 -8.57 5.20 12.34
N ILE A 156 -8.94 5.04 11.06
CA ILE A 156 -8.95 6.14 10.09
C ILE A 156 -9.94 7.22 10.52
N GLU A 157 -11.18 6.86 10.84
CA GLU A 157 -12.19 7.82 11.28
C GLU A 157 -11.74 8.60 12.52
N LYS A 158 -11.15 7.92 13.50
CA LYS A 158 -10.62 8.58 14.70
C LYS A 158 -9.44 9.50 14.38
N MET A 159 -8.57 9.11 13.45
CA MET A 159 -7.46 9.93 13.01
C MET A 159 -7.93 11.19 12.26
N LEU A 160 -8.93 11.05 11.41
CA LEU A 160 -9.58 12.16 10.71
C LEU A 160 -10.21 13.16 11.69
N GLY A 161 -10.92 12.66 12.69
CA GLY A 161 -11.50 13.51 13.74
C GLY A 161 -10.42 14.24 14.54
N ASN A 162 -9.40 13.51 15.01
CA ASN A 162 -8.40 14.02 15.93
C ASN A 162 -7.43 15.04 15.31
N PHE A 163 -7.08 14.88 14.03
CA PHE A 163 -6.05 15.69 13.37
C PHE A 163 -6.61 16.66 12.34
N TRP A 164 -7.78 16.38 11.76
CA TRP A 164 -8.30 17.10 10.60
C TRP A 164 -9.71 17.63 10.79
N ASN A 165 -10.34 17.40 11.95
CA ASN A 165 -11.74 17.77 12.25
C ASN A 165 -12.75 17.21 11.23
N ILE A 166 -12.46 16.03 10.66
CA ILE A 166 -13.33 15.34 9.71
C ILE A 166 -13.98 14.16 10.43
N ASN A 167 -15.30 14.24 10.65
CA ASN A 167 -16.05 13.25 11.43
C ASN A 167 -16.92 12.33 10.57
N THR A 168 -16.91 12.53 9.24
CA THR A 168 -17.71 11.76 8.30
C THR A 168 -16.87 11.37 7.10
N LEU A 169 -16.82 10.07 6.82
CA LEU A 169 -16.24 9.57 5.58
C LEU A 169 -17.22 9.70 4.42
N PRO A 170 -16.73 9.99 3.20
CA PRO A 170 -17.52 9.85 1.98
C PRO A 170 -18.18 8.48 1.90
N TYR A 171 -19.39 8.42 1.35
CA TYR A 171 -20.12 7.15 1.19
C TYR A 171 -19.27 6.07 0.49
N ALA A 172 -18.52 6.47 -0.53
CA ALA A 172 -17.64 5.60 -1.29
C ALA A 172 -16.45 5.02 -0.49
N LEU A 173 -16.17 5.49 0.73
CA LEU A 173 -15.07 5.01 1.57
C LEU A 173 -15.54 4.24 2.81
N ARG A 174 -16.85 3.96 2.93
CA ARG A 174 -17.41 3.29 4.12
C ARG A 174 -17.04 1.82 4.26
N ASP A 175 -16.65 1.19 3.16
CA ASP A 175 -16.19 -0.21 3.14
C ASP A 175 -14.67 -0.30 2.94
N LEU A 176 -13.95 0.77 3.28
CA LEU A 176 -12.49 0.84 3.15
C LEU A 176 -11.83 -0.26 3.98
N LYS A 177 -10.97 -1.03 3.33
CA LYS A 177 -10.19 -2.11 3.94
C LYS A 177 -8.73 -1.95 3.60
N GLU A 178 -7.91 -2.33 4.55
CA GLU A 178 -6.49 -2.56 4.31
C GLU A 178 -6.31 -3.90 3.59
N THR A 179 -5.52 -3.89 2.52
CA THR A 179 -5.14 -5.12 1.79
C THR A 179 -4.35 -6.08 2.68
N ALA A 180 -4.59 -7.39 2.52
CA ALA A 180 -3.91 -8.42 3.32
C ALA A 180 -2.39 -8.39 3.13
N ALA A 181 -1.92 -8.14 1.90
CA ALA A 181 -0.51 -8.01 1.57
C ALA A 181 0.16 -6.86 2.34
N LYS A 182 -0.45 -5.67 2.37
CA LYS A 182 0.08 -4.53 3.13
C LYS A 182 0.13 -4.83 4.63
N ARG A 183 -0.97 -5.37 5.18
CA ARG A 183 -1.06 -5.75 6.59
C ARG A 183 0.07 -6.69 7.00
N HIS A 184 0.27 -7.76 6.23
CA HIS A 184 1.29 -8.75 6.52
C HIS A 184 2.69 -8.14 6.49
N ARG A 185 2.99 -7.30 5.50
CA ARG A 185 4.31 -6.64 5.38
C ARG A 185 4.58 -5.70 6.54
N LEU A 186 3.63 -4.81 6.87
CA LEU A 186 3.77 -3.88 7.99
C LEU A 186 3.88 -4.61 9.34
N GLN A 187 3.15 -5.72 9.50
CA GLN A 187 3.21 -6.54 10.71
C GLN A 187 4.59 -7.18 10.88
N ASN A 188 5.16 -7.77 9.82
CA ASN A 188 6.50 -8.35 9.87
C ASN A 188 7.56 -7.29 10.13
N GLU A 189 7.43 -6.12 9.50
CA GLU A 189 8.36 -5.02 9.68
C GLU A 189 8.33 -4.46 11.11
N TRP A 190 7.12 -4.28 11.65
CA TRP A 190 6.92 -3.89 13.04
C TRP A 190 7.57 -4.89 14.01
N GLN A 191 7.42 -6.19 13.77
CA GLN A 191 8.06 -7.22 14.58
C GLN A 191 9.59 -7.16 14.49
N ARG A 192 10.13 -7.02 13.28
CA ARG A 192 11.58 -6.90 13.04
C ARG A 192 12.20 -5.70 13.75
N GLN A 193 11.44 -4.61 13.87
CA GLN A 193 11.82 -3.38 14.56
C GLN A 193 11.61 -3.42 16.08
N GLY A 194 11.42 -4.61 16.69
CA GLY A 194 11.29 -4.76 18.13
C GLY A 194 9.88 -4.51 18.67
N SER A 195 8.86 -4.45 17.80
CA SER A 195 7.44 -4.36 18.19
C SER A 195 7.09 -3.13 19.05
N GLY A 196 7.72 -1.99 18.73
CA GLY A 196 7.51 -0.71 19.42
C GLY A 196 6.14 -0.07 19.14
N ASN A 197 5.97 1.20 19.49
CA ASN A 197 4.74 1.95 19.18
C ASN A 197 4.83 2.80 17.91
N ILE A 198 5.85 2.56 17.09
CA ILE A 198 6.11 3.17 15.79
C ILE A 198 6.66 2.08 14.89
N THR A 199 6.41 2.18 13.59
CA THR A 199 7.15 1.48 12.54
C THR A 199 7.85 2.52 11.66
N LEU A 200 9.15 2.34 11.43
CA LEU A 200 9.94 3.12 10.48
C LEU A 200 9.73 2.57 9.07
N VAL A 201 9.38 3.41 8.10
CA VAL A 201 9.29 3.00 6.70
C VAL A 201 9.93 4.06 5.82
N TRP A 202 10.56 3.67 4.72
CA TRP A 202 10.74 4.63 3.63
C TRP A 202 9.43 4.75 2.91
N ALA A 203 8.99 5.97 2.64
CA ALA A 203 7.75 6.20 1.93
C ALA A 203 7.86 7.45 1.06
N GLN A 204 6.90 7.59 0.15
CA GLN A 204 6.77 8.75 -0.71
C GLN A 204 5.32 8.91 -1.15
N LEU A 205 4.86 10.14 -1.37
CA LEU A 205 3.48 10.41 -1.84
C LEU A 205 3.37 10.45 -3.36
N GLY A 206 3.98 9.48 -4.00
CA GLY A 206 3.70 9.04 -5.37
C GLY A 206 4.45 9.71 -6.52
N SER A 207 5.46 10.55 -6.26
CA SER A 207 6.39 11.04 -7.29
C SER A 207 6.99 9.92 -8.15
N LEU A 208 7.34 8.77 -7.56
CA LEU A 208 7.88 7.61 -8.31
C LEU A 208 6.90 7.05 -9.36
N TYR A 209 5.60 7.22 -9.11
CA TYR A 209 4.51 6.68 -9.91
C TYR A 209 3.63 7.76 -10.51
N ALA A 210 4.17 8.97 -10.66
CA ALA A 210 3.46 10.10 -11.23
C ALA A 210 2.91 9.77 -12.63
N GLY A 211 1.64 10.12 -12.86
CA GLY A 211 0.98 9.90 -14.14
C GLY A 211 0.50 8.47 -14.39
N LYS A 212 0.65 7.55 -13.42
CA LYS A 212 0.19 6.15 -13.54
C LYS A 212 -1.15 5.96 -12.85
N SER A 213 -1.98 5.10 -13.41
CA SER A 213 -3.19 4.61 -12.73
C SER A 213 -2.82 3.85 -11.44
N ALA A 214 -3.77 3.74 -10.51
CA ALA A 214 -3.56 2.93 -9.31
C ALA A 214 -3.31 1.46 -9.65
N LEU A 215 -3.93 0.93 -10.71
CA LEU A 215 -3.71 -0.44 -11.17
C LEU A 215 -2.27 -0.65 -11.63
N ARG A 216 -1.77 0.25 -12.49
CA ARG A 216 -0.38 0.17 -12.97
C ARG A 216 0.62 0.39 -11.84
N ALA A 217 0.35 1.34 -10.95
CA ALA A 217 1.22 1.60 -9.82
C ALA A 217 1.27 0.40 -8.85
N ALA A 218 0.12 -0.19 -8.51
CA ALA A 218 0.05 -1.37 -7.65
C ALA A 218 0.80 -2.58 -8.23
N GLU A 219 0.74 -2.78 -9.55
CA GLU A 219 1.52 -3.82 -10.23
C GLU A 219 3.03 -3.57 -10.10
N LEU A 220 3.48 -2.33 -10.31
CA LEU A 220 4.90 -1.97 -10.14
C LEU A 220 5.37 -2.14 -8.68
N MET A 221 4.45 -1.98 -7.72
CA MET A 221 4.69 -2.21 -6.29
C MET A 221 4.63 -3.69 -5.87
N LEU A 222 4.34 -4.63 -6.77
CA LEU A 222 4.39 -6.08 -6.45
C LEU A 222 5.80 -6.59 -6.15
N ARG A 223 6.82 -5.73 -6.31
CA ARG A 223 8.20 -6.03 -5.93
C ARG A 223 8.26 -6.46 -4.46
N PRO A 224 9.10 -7.44 -4.09
CA PRO A 224 9.19 -7.91 -2.71
C PRO A 224 9.44 -6.79 -1.70
N GLU A 225 10.22 -5.78 -2.06
CA GLU A 225 10.63 -4.68 -1.18
C GLU A 225 9.59 -3.56 -1.07
N GLU A 226 8.62 -3.48 -1.97
CA GLU A 226 7.71 -2.33 -2.10
C GLU A 226 6.27 -2.70 -1.79
N GLY A 227 5.47 -1.72 -1.40
CA GLY A 227 4.04 -1.88 -1.20
C GLY A 227 3.30 -0.55 -1.32
N GLY A 228 2.02 -0.63 -1.67
CA GLY A 228 1.13 0.52 -1.67
C GLY A 228 0.93 1.06 -0.27
N LEU A 229 1.00 2.39 -0.14
CA LEU A 229 0.62 3.06 1.09
C LEU A 229 -0.91 3.25 1.11
N GLY A 230 -1.52 2.95 2.25
CA GLY A 230 -2.96 3.18 2.48
C GLY A 230 -3.26 4.56 3.07
N VAL A 231 -4.54 4.88 3.20
CA VAL A 231 -5.07 6.10 3.83
C VAL A 231 -4.49 6.28 5.23
N TYR A 232 -4.46 5.24 6.06
CA TYR A 232 -3.94 5.37 7.43
C TYR A 232 -2.44 5.77 7.46
N GLY A 233 -1.63 5.16 6.59
CA GLY A 233 -0.20 5.46 6.50
C GLY A 233 0.04 6.88 5.98
N LEU A 234 -0.69 7.27 4.94
CA LEU A 234 -0.68 8.63 4.42
C LEU A 234 -1.08 9.65 5.51
N LEU A 235 -2.18 9.42 6.23
CA LEU A 235 -2.60 10.29 7.32
C LEU A 235 -1.50 10.41 8.37
N SER A 236 -0.83 9.32 8.72
CA SER A 236 0.30 9.31 9.66
C SER A 236 1.42 10.23 9.19
N MET A 237 1.80 10.14 7.91
CA MET A 237 2.78 11.05 7.31
C MET A 237 2.32 12.51 7.37
N LEU A 238 1.04 12.79 7.08
CA LEU A 238 0.49 14.14 7.11
C LEU A 238 0.40 14.71 8.54
N THR A 239 0.32 13.90 9.59
CA THR A 239 0.34 14.42 10.98
C THR A 239 1.70 15.03 11.35
N THR A 240 2.79 14.47 10.82
CA THR A 240 4.14 14.99 11.01
C THR A 240 4.54 15.96 9.89
N HIS A 241 3.76 16.02 8.80
CA HIS A 241 3.95 16.90 7.65
C HIS A 241 2.68 17.62 7.22
N PRO A 242 2.07 18.43 8.12
CA PRO A 242 0.79 19.05 7.86
C PRO A 242 0.86 20.08 6.74
N GLU A 243 2.03 20.59 6.37
CA GLU A 243 2.23 21.46 5.21
C GLU A 243 2.00 20.79 3.85
N ARG A 244 1.91 19.47 3.79
CA ARG A 244 1.63 18.76 2.54
C ARG A 244 0.15 18.79 2.19
N LEU A 245 -0.14 18.74 0.88
CA LEU A 245 -1.51 18.72 0.34
C LEU A 245 -2.35 19.90 0.84
N LYS A 246 -1.73 21.09 0.90
CA LYS A 246 -2.37 22.34 1.36
C LYS A 246 -2.89 23.21 0.22
N GLN A 247 -2.39 23.00 -0.99
CA GLN A 247 -2.77 23.81 -2.15
C GLN A 247 -3.55 22.97 -3.15
N SER A 248 -4.52 23.58 -3.83
CA SER A 248 -5.32 22.90 -4.87
C SER A 248 -4.49 22.42 -6.07
N SER A 249 -3.26 22.91 -6.21
CA SER A 249 -2.28 22.48 -7.21
C SER A 249 -1.36 21.36 -6.73
N ASP A 250 -1.48 20.93 -5.47
CA ASP A 250 -0.81 19.72 -5.00
C ASP A 250 -1.47 18.48 -5.65
N PRO A 251 -0.71 17.41 -5.90
CA PRO A 251 -1.22 16.22 -6.56
C PRO A 251 -2.32 15.50 -5.76
N VAL A 252 -3.17 14.79 -6.48
CA VAL A 252 -4.11 13.81 -5.91
C VAL A 252 -3.34 12.54 -5.60
N ILE A 253 -3.31 12.16 -4.33
CA ILE A 253 -2.59 10.98 -3.86
C ILE A 253 -3.52 9.76 -3.93
N LEU A 254 -3.10 8.71 -4.63
CA LEU A 254 -3.77 7.42 -4.70
C LEU A 254 -3.24 6.51 -3.59
N CYS A 255 -4.14 5.99 -2.76
CA CYS A 255 -3.81 5.13 -1.62
C CYS A 255 -3.87 3.64 -1.99
N CYS A 256 -2.95 3.19 -2.85
CA CYS A 256 -2.94 1.83 -3.42
C CYS A 256 -2.75 0.70 -2.39
N GLY A 257 -2.42 1.02 -1.13
CA GLY A 257 -2.35 0.05 -0.05
C GLY A 257 -3.71 -0.37 0.54
N ASP A 258 -4.78 0.30 0.12
CA ASP A 258 -6.14 0.06 0.55
C ASP A 258 -7.06 -0.24 -0.64
N GLU A 259 -8.16 -0.89 -0.34
CA GLU A 259 -9.21 -1.19 -1.30
C GLU A 259 -10.57 -0.76 -0.76
N VAL A 260 -11.46 -0.42 -1.71
CA VAL A 260 -12.88 -0.25 -1.46
C VAL A 260 -13.61 -1.31 -2.27
N SER A 261 -14.56 -2.01 -1.63
CA SER A 261 -15.42 -2.99 -2.30
C SER A 261 -16.02 -2.41 -3.59
N ALA A 262 -15.97 -3.18 -4.68
CA ALA A 262 -16.57 -2.79 -5.96
C ALA A 262 -18.07 -2.56 -5.79
N VAL A 263 -18.55 -1.39 -6.23
CA VAL A 263 -19.99 -1.13 -6.34
C VAL A 263 -20.45 -1.70 -7.68
N GLY A 264 -20.93 -2.94 -7.69
CA GLY A 264 -21.45 -3.60 -8.90
C GLY A 264 -20.79 -4.93 -9.29
N GLY A 265 -19.77 -5.38 -8.54
CA GLY A 265 -19.21 -6.73 -8.65
C GLY A 265 -18.13 -6.92 -9.74
N SER A 266 -17.81 -5.89 -10.53
CA SER A 266 -16.67 -5.93 -11.46
C SER A 266 -15.39 -5.40 -10.78
N PRO A 267 -14.24 -6.10 -10.90
CA PRO A 267 -12.95 -5.57 -10.48
C PRO A 267 -12.56 -4.24 -11.17
N ARG A 268 -13.14 -3.94 -12.34
CA ARG A 268 -12.98 -2.64 -13.03
C ARG A 268 -13.80 -1.51 -12.40
N GLU A 269 -14.79 -1.85 -11.57
CA GLU A 269 -15.59 -0.92 -10.77
C GLU A 269 -15.07 -0.79 -9.33
N SER A 270 -14.03 -1.54 -8.99
CA SER A 270 -13.25 -1.31 -7.78
C SER A 270 -12.76 0.13 -7.77
N LYS A 271 -12.62 0.69 -6.57
CA LYS A 271 -12.13 2.05 -6.39
C LYS A 271 -10.91 2.07 -5.50
N VAL A 272 -10.03 3.04 -5.75
CA VAL A 272 -8.88 3.35 -4.91
C VAL A 272 -9.23 4.60 -4.10
N PRO A 273 -8.97 4.64 -2.79
CA PRO A 273 -9.11 5.86 -2.01
C PRO A 273 -8.11 6.91 -2.48
N THR A 274 -8.52 8.16 -2.43
CA THR A 274 -7.68 9.29 -2.80
C THR A 274 -7.73 10.38 -1.73
N VAL A 275 -6.61 11.11 -1.63
CA VAL A 275 -6.48 12.27 -0.76
C VAL A 275 -5.91 13.43 -1.56
N SER A 276 -6.52 14.59 -1.45
CA SER A 276 -6.12 15.79 -2.19
C SER A 276 -6.42 17.05 -1.37
N SER A 277 -5.96 18.20 -1.85
CA SER A 277 -6.37 19.49 -1.30
C SER A 277 -7.55 20.06 -2.09
N PHE A 278 -8.59 20.52 -1.40
CA PHE A 278 -9.67 21.28 -2.02
C PHE A 278 -10.04 22.48 -1.13
N GLY A 279 -9.93 23.71 -1.66
CA GLY A 279 -10.22 24.90 -0.86
C GLY A 279 -9.33 25.05 0.38
N ASN A 280 -8.06 24.63 0.29
CA ASN A 280 -7.07 24.59 1.38
C ASN A 280 -7.43 23.64 2.54
N THR A 281 -8.31 22.66 2.31
CA THR A 281 -8.59 21.58 3.26
C THR A 281 -8.29 20.22 2.63
N LEU A 282 -8.00 19.23 3.46
CA LEU A 282 -7.90 17.85 2.99
C LEU A 282 -9.26 17.35 2.53
N ARG A 283 -9.27 16.74 1.35
CA ARG A 283 -10.41 16.06 0.76
C ARG A 283 -10.10 14.58 0.64
N PHE A 284 -11.04 13.75 1.09
CA PHE A 284 -11.05 12.31 0.89
C PHE A 284 -12.07 11.97 -0.19
N ASP A 285 -11.67 11.14 -1.14
CA ASP A 285 -12.55 10.69 -2.22
C ASP A 285 -12.09 9.31 -2.70
N SER A 286 -12.66 8.84 -3.81
CA SER A 286 -12.25 7.61 -4.46
C SER A 286 -12.30 7.78 -5.98
N VAL A 287 -11.36 7.17 -6.69
CA VAL A 287 -11.37 7.10 -8.17
C VAL A 287 -11.34 5.64 -8.60
N ARG A 288 -11.58 5.35 -9.88
CA ARG A 288 -11.46 3.98 -10.39
C ARG A 288 -9.98 3.58 -10.45
N TRP A 289 -9.71 2.28 -10.38
CA TRP A 289 -8.34 1.77 -10.40
C TRP A 289 -7.60 2.07 -11.70
N ASP A 290 -8.34 2.21 -12.80
CA ASP A 290 -7.84 2.54 -14.14
C ASP A 290 -7.85 4.04 -14.44
N ASP A 291 -8.34 4.90 -13.53
CA ASP A 291 -8.25 6.35 -13.69
C ASP A 291 -6.81 6.82 -13.47
N PHE A 292 -6.34 7.73 -14.32
CA PHE A 292 -5.02 8.34 -14.27
C PHE A 292 -5.08 9.77 -14.78
N SER A 293 -4.18 10.62 -14.29
CA SER A 293 -3.94 11.95 -14.82
C SER A 293 -2.53 12.41 -14.48
N VAL A 294 -2.08 13.50 -15.09
CA VAL A 294 -0.78 14.12 -14.78
C VAL A 294 -0.66 14.60 -13.33
N ASP A 295 -1.79 14.79 -12.65
CA ASP A 295 -1.88 15.26 -11.26
C ASP A 295 -2.13 14.11 -10.27
N MET A 296 -2.20 12.86 -10.72
CA MET A 296 -2.41 11.68 -9.88
C MET A 296 -1.10 10.96 -9.56
N MET A 297 -0.94 10.57 -8.29
CA MET A 297 0.31 10.02 -7.75
C MET A 297 0.05 8.91 -6.75
N ALA A 298 0.56 7.71 -7.01
CA ALA A 298 0.33 6.56 -6.14
C ALA A 298 1.36 6.49 -5.00
N ALA A 299 0.89 6.63 -3.76
CA ALA A 299 1.76 6.58 -2.60
C ALA A 299 2.31 5.15 -2.38
N SER A 300 3.61 5.06 -2.10
CA SER A 300 4.28 3.78 -1.81
C SER A 300 5.14 3.85 -0.56
N MET A 301 5.44 2.66 -0.06
CA MET A 301 6.43 2.45 0.98
C MET A 301 7.38 1.34 0.57
N LEU A 302 8.64 1.47 0.97
CA LEU A 302 9.62 0.40 0.93
C LEU A 302 9.79 -0.17 2.33
N ILE A 303 9.70 -1.50 2.40
CA ILE A 303 10.03 -2.28 3.59
C ILE A 303 11.28 -3.06 3.22
N PRO A 304 12.48 -2.65 3.69
CA PRO A 304 13.70 -3.36 3.33
C PRO A 304 13.59 -4.79 3.80
N HIS A 305 13.62 -5.76 2.90
CA HIS A 305 14.07 -7.10 3.26
C HIS A 305 15.54 -7.01 3.65
N LYS A 306 16.02 -8.02 4.36
CA LYS A 306 17.41 -8.11 4.82
C LYS A 306 18.36 -7.63 3.71
N VAL A 307 19.02 -6.50 3.94
CA VAL A 307 20.32 -6.26 3.33
C VAL A 307 21.24 -7.22 4.06
N ASP A 308 21.43 -8.40 3.47
CA ASP A 308 22.45 -9.35 3.91
C ASP A 308 23.84 -8.73 3.86
#